data_AF-X0Y0E8-F1
#
_entry.id   AF-X0Y0E8-F1
#
_cell.length_a   1.000
_cell.length_b   1.000
_cell.length_c   1.000
_cell.angle_alpha   90.00
_cell.angle_beta   90.00
_cell.angle_gamma   90.00
#
_symmetry.space_group_name_H-M   'P 1'
#
loop_
_entity.id
_entity.type
_entity.pdbx_description
1 polymer ?
#
loop_
_entity_poly.entity_id
_entity_poly.type
_entity_poly.pdbx_seq_one_letter_code
_entity_poly.pdbx_strand_id
1 'polypeptide(L)'
;MPVKLNQSTAITIQLGPFLDKTDGVTAEVGLGDLTVEISKAGAAFAARNSGDAVAHDAEGWYRVPLDATDTNTLGSLVLQAQDAATHLPVWREMVVMPEQDEVSTVDMFLGLIQESTNSVVIVGPFISKTTKLPLTALTVGNITCGIIKSAGGNTVVVLTAAAGNNDMTHIANGYWLVEITATNTNTEGR
;
A
#
# COMPACT_ATOMS: atom_id res chain seq x y z
N MET A 1 2.08 18.74 -1.10
CA MET A 1 1.23 17.53 -0.98
C MET A 1 1.55 16.89 0.37
N PRO A 2 0.55 16.45 1.15
CA PRO A 2 0.79 15.82 2.45
C PRO A 2 1.56 14.50 2.29
N VAL A 3 2.32 14.13 3.31
CA VAL A 3 3.06 12.86 3.33
C VAL A 3 2.07 11.70 3.34
N LYS A 4 2.31 10.72 2.47
CA LYS A 4 1.45 9.55 2.30
C LYS A 4 1.95 8.40 3.16
N LEU A 5 1.05 7.81 3.94
CA LEU A 5 1.29 6.66 4.80
C LEU A 5 0.41 5.50 4.37
N ASN A 6 0.93 4.27 4.50
CA ASN A 6 0.13 3.07 4.37
C ASN A 6 -0.69 2.85 5.64
N GLN A 7 -1.94 2.40 5.50
CA GLN A 7 -2.80 2.07 6.62
C GLN A 7 -2.19 0.97 7.52
N SER A 8 -2.42 1.08 8.83
CA SER A 8 -2.08 0.07 9.84
C SER A 8 -0.61 -0.36 9.81
N THR A 9 0.30 0.55 9.44
CA THR A 9 1.73 0.29 9.29
C THR A 9 2.50 1.13 10.30
N ALA A 10 3.33 0.48 11.12
CA ALA A 10 4.23 1.19 12.03
C ALA A 10 5.29 1.98 11.26
N ILE A 11 5.52 3.23 11.65
CA ILE A 11 6.47 4.14 10.99
C ILE A 11 7.03 5.15 11.98
N THR A 12 8.29 5.54 11.80
CA THR A 12 8.88 6.67 12.54
C THR A 12 8.90 7.91 11.65
N ILE A 13 8.25 8.98 12.12
CA ILE A 13 8.19 10.26 11.42
C ILE A 13 9.09 11.29 12.11
N GLN A 14 9.55 12.30 11.37
CA GLN A 14 10.23 13.45 11.96
C GLN A 14 9.21 14.55 12.27
N LEU A 15 9.23 15.10 13.49
CA LEU A 15 8.39 16.23 13.91
C LEU A 15 9.30 17.34 14.43
N GLY A 16 9.05 18.57 14.01
CA GLY A 16 9.88 19.72 14.34
C GLY A 16 9.99 20.73 13.19
N PRO A 17 10.95 21.68 13.30
CA PRO A 17 11.80 21.88 14.47
C PRO A 17 10.99 22.43 15.65
N PHE A 18 11.30 21.96 16.86
CA PHE A 18 10.82 22.55 18.10
C PHE A 18 11.73 23.71 18.49
N LEU A 19 11.14 24.86 18.75
CA LEU A 19 11.84 26.09 19.07
C LEU A 19 11.45 26.57 20.47
N ASP A 20 12.42 27.12 21.21
CA ASP A 20 12.26 27.68 22.54
C ASP A 20 11.19 28.78 22.49
N LYS A 21 10.25 28.72 23.43
CA LYS A 21 9.12 29.66 23.49
C LYS A 21 9.53 31.13 23.70
N THR A 22 10.73 31.38 24.24
CA THR A 22 11.23 32.68 24.68
C THR A 22 11.67 33.52 23.51
N ASP A 23 12.37 32.90 22.56
CA ASP A 23 12.93 33.59 21.39
C ASP A 23 12.35 33.10 20.06
N GLY A 24 11.71 31.92 20.03
CA GLY A 24 11.17 31.32 18.82
C GLY A 24 12.24 31.01 17.78
N VAL A 25 13.50 30.87 18.18
CA VAL A 25 14.66 30.70 17.29
C VAL A 25 15.59 29.60 17.79
N THR A 26 15.88 29.55 19.09
CA THR A 26 16.75 28.53 19.67
C THR A 26 16.04 27.18 19.63
N ALA A 27 16.75 26.12 19.25
CA ALA A 27 16.17 24.78 19.23
C ALA A 27 15.85 24.30 20.65
N GLU A 28 14.60 23.85 20.87
CA GLU A 28 14.21 23.24 22.14
C GLU A 28 14.67 21.78 22.18
N VAL A 29 15.59 21.50 23.09
CA VAL A 29 16.20 20.17 23.27
C VAL A 29 15.75 19.56 24.60
N GLY A 30 15.77 18.22 24.70
CA GLY A 30 15.41 17.53 25.94
C GLY A 30 13.93 17.16 26.07
N LEU A 31 13.16 17.19 24.97
CA LEU A 31 11.74 16.80 24.94
C LEU A 31 11.56 15.28 24.82
N GLY A 32 12.25 14.49 25.66
CA GLY A 32 12.16 13.01 25.63
C GLY A 32 10.76 12.47 25.96
N ASP A 33 10.03 13.19 26.81
CA ASP A 33 8.66 12.87 27.24
C ASP A 33 7.60 13.67 26.45
N LEU A 34 7.93 14.09 25.22
CA LEU A 34 7.04 14.86 24.37
C LEU A 34 5.71 14.13 24.15
N THR A 35 4.62 14.75 24.59
CA THR A 35 3.27 14.28 24.28
C THR A 35 2.90 14.73 22.87
N VAL A 36 2.82 13.77 21.96
CA VAL A 36 2.35 13.99 20.58
C VAL A 36 0.91 13.51 20.50
N GLU A 37 0.01 14.41 20.14
CA GLU A 37 -1.39 14.11 19.89
C GLU A 37 -1.64 13.95 18.39
N ILE A 38 -2.56 13.05 18.05
CA ILE A 38 -2.94 12.75 16.69
C ILE A 38 -4.45 12.90 16.51
N SER A 39 -4.84 13.46 15.36
CA SER A 39 -6.23 13.49 14.88
C SER A 39 -6.31 12.61 13.63
N LYS A 40 -7.23 11.64 13.68
CA LYS A 40 -7.42 10.62 12.65
C LYS A 40 -8.72 10.86 11.92
N ALA A 41 -8.66 11.12 10.62
CA ALA A 41 -9.80 11.47 9.78
C ALA A 41 -10.69 12.60 10.34
N GLY A 42 -10.09 13.59 11.02
CA GLY A 42 -10.81 14.70 11.63
C GLY A 42 -11.43 14.39 13.01
N ALA A 43 -11.11 13.26 13.62
CA ALA A 43 -11.48 12.97 15.00
C ALA A 43 -10.82 13.95 15.98
N ALA A 44 -11.32 14.00 17.23
CA ALA A 44 -10.68 14.74 18.30
C ALA A 44 -9.21 14.29 18.48
N PHE A 45 -8.34 15.25 18.79
CA PHE A 45 -6.95 14.95 19.11
C PHE A 45 -6.88 14.08 20.37
N ALA A 46 -6.05 13.04 20.31
CA ALA A 46 -5.73 12.18 21.43
C ALA A 46 -4.23 11.83 21.38
N ALA A 47 -3.63 11.50 22.53
CA ALA A 47 -2.25 11.03 22.55
C ALA A 47 -2.06 9.86 21.59
N ARG A 48 -0.91 9.84 20.89
CA ARG A 48 -0.52 8.67 20.08
C ARG A 48 -0.56 7.40 20.92
N ASN A 49 -0.91 6.29 20.28
CA ASN A 49 -1.01 4.97 20.87
C ASN A 49 0.36 4.33 21.09
N SER A 50 1.33 4.59 20.21
CA SER A 50 2.67 4.02 20.35
C SER A 50 3.29 4.36 21.71
N GLY A 51 3.75 3.32 22.42
CA GLY A 51 4.48 3.46 23.69
C GLY A 51 5.99 3.63 23.52
N ASP A 52 6.50 3.58 22.28
CA ASP A 52 7.93 3.76 22.00
C ASP A 52 8.35 5.20 22.27
N ALA A 53 9.57 5.40 22.78
CA ALA A 53 10.07 6.72 23.15
C ALA A 53 10.23 7.66 21.95
N VAL A 54 9.91 8.94 22.13
CA VAL A 54 10.27 10.00 21.18
C VAL A 54 11.75 10.31 21.38
N ALA A 55 12.53 10.31 20.30
CA ALA A 55 13.96 10.52 20.37
C ALA A 55 14.36 11.83 19.68
N HIS A 56 15.20 12.63 20.35
CA HIS A 56 15.83 13.78 19.71
C HIS A 56 16.75 13.32 18.57
N ASP A 57 16.69 14.02 17.44
CA ASP A 57 17.54 13.81 16.26
C ASP A 57 18.59 14.93 16.20
N ALA A 58 18.27 16.07 15.59
CA ALA A 58 19.14 17.24 15.46
C ALA A 58 18.32 18.54 15.37
N GLU A 59 18.86 19.66 15.86
CA GLU A 59 18.30 21.02 15.64
C GLU A 59 16.80 21.16 16.00
N GLY A 60 16.38 20.53 17.09
CA GLY A 60 14.98 20.55 17.53
C GLY A 60 14.07 19.60 16.73
N TRP A 61 14.60 18.75 15.85
CA TRP A 61 13.84 17.68 15.22
C TRP A 61 13.81 16.43 16.10
N TYR A 62 12.64 15.82 16.20
CA TYR A 62 12.42 14.59 16.96
C TYR A 62 11.86 13.48 16.07
N ARG A 63 12.32 12.26 16.32
CA ARG A 63 11.80 11.03 15.74
C ARG A 63 10.63 10.55 16.60
N VAL A 64 9.44 10.57 16.03
CA VAL A 64 8.20 10.14 16.66
C VAL A 64 7.78 8.80 16.06
N PRO A 65 7.86 7.71 16.83
CA PRO A 65 7.31 6.43 16.42
C PRO A 65 5.79 6.45 16.49
N LEU A 66 5.16 6.00 15.40
CA LEU A 66 3.75 5.70 15.26
C LEU A 66 3.59 4.21 15.05
N ASP A 67 2.62 3.60 15.70
CA ASP A 67 2.33 2.17 15.52
C ASP A 67 1.19 1.92 14.51
N ALA A 68 0.81 0.66 14.37
CA ALA A 68 -0.30 0.28 13.50
C ALA A 68 -1.64 0.87 13.95
N THR A 69 -1.86 1.07 15.25
CA THR A 69 -3.08 1.67 15.78
C THR A 69 -3.15 3.15 15.41
N ASP A 70 -2.03 3.87 15.48
CA ASP A 70 -1.95 5.28 15.10
C ASP A 70 -2.35 5.52 13.64
N THR A 71 -2.00 4.59 12.76
CA THR A 71 -2.23 4.68 11.30
C THR A 71 -3.39 3.82 10.78
N ASN A 72 -4.24 3.25 11.65
CA ASN A 72 -5.30 2.32 11.21
C ASN A 72 -6.54 2.96 10.56
N THR A 73 -6.59 4.28 10.41
CA THR A 73 -7.76 5.00 9.89
C THR A 73 -7.41 5.73 8.60
N LEU A 74 -8.15 5.46 7.53
CA LEU A 74 -7.96 6.12 6.24
C LEU A 74 -8.32 7.60 6.29
N GLY A 75 -7.62 8.42 5.50
CA GLY A 75 -7.87 9.85 5.37
C GLY A 75 -6.79 10.71 6.03
N SER A 76 -7.15 11.93 6.43
CA SER A 76 -6.19 12.88 7.02
C SER A 76 -5.66 12.37 8.36
N LEU A 77 -4.35 12.49 8.56
CA LEU A 77 -3.70 12.30 9.85
C LEU A 77 -2.95 13.59 10.19
N VAL A 78 -3.37 14.25 11.27
CA VAL A 78 -2.71 15.46 11.76
C VAL A 78 -2.04 15.13 13.07
N LEU A 79 -0.75 15.43 13.17
CA LEU A 79 0.00 15.34 14.42
C LEU A 79 0.19 16.74 14.96
N GLN A 80 0.06 16.90 16.27
CA GLN A 80 0.40 18.14 16.96
C GLN A 80 1.16 17.86 18.25
N ALA A 81 2.01 18.81 18.62
CA ALA A 81 2.62 18.87 19.93
C ALA A 81 2.69 20.32 20.35
N GLN A 82 2.14 20.62 21.52
CA GLN A 82 2.13 21.96 22.09
C GLN A 82 2.31 21.87 23.60
N ASP A 83 3.30 22.58 24.10
CA ASP A 83 3.45 22.86 25.52
C ASP A 83 3.93 24.31 25.67
N ALA A 84 3.01 25.19 26.08
CA ALA A 84 3.30 26.61 26.25
C ALA A 84 4.37 26.89 27.32
N ALA A 85 4.72 25.90 28.15
CA ALA A 85 5.78 26.03 29.13
C ALA A 85 7.18 25.85 28.52
N THR A 86 7.33 25.12 27.42
CA THR A 86 8.64 24.67 26.90
C THR A 86 8.89 25.11 25.46
N HIS A 87 7.94 24.94 24.54
CA HIS A 87 8.19 25.17 23.11
C HIS A 87 7.01 25.81 22.36
N LEU A 88 7.30 26.34 21.17
CA LEU A 88 6.26 26.78 20.24
C LEU A 88 5.42 25.60 19.72
N PRO A 89 4.15 25.81 19.34
CA PRO A 89 3.32 24.76 18.76
C PRO A 89 3.90 24.23 17.45
N VAL A 90 3.93 22.91 17.30
CA VAL A 90 4.36 22.22 16.06
C VAL A 90 3.26 21.28 15.61
N TRP A 91 2.94 21.29 14.32
CA TRP A 91 2.01 20.33 13.71
C TRP A 91 2.51 19.83 12.36
N ARG A 92 2.02 18.65 11.98
CA ARG A 92 2.33 18.03 10.70
C ARG A 92 1.10 17.35 10.11
N GLU A 93 0.86 17.61 8.83
CA GLU A 93 -0.23 17.00 8.08
C GLU A 93 0.25 15.84 7.22
N MET A 94 -0.48 14.74 7.28
CA MET A 94 -0.23 13.50 6.56
C MET A 94 -1.56 12.94 6.07
N VAL A 95 -1.49 11.93 5.19
CA VAL A 95 -2.66 11.20 4.73
C VAL A 95 -2.37 9.71 4.82
N VAL A 96 -3.25 9.00 5.52
CA VAL A 96 -3.28 7.54 5.52
C VAL A 96 -4.09 7.10 4.31
N MET A 97 -3.43 6.38 3.43
CA MET A 97 -4.04 5.79 2.24
C MET A 97 -4.30 4.31 2.49
N PRO A 98 -5.20 3.67 1.72
CA PRO A 98 -5.28 2.23 1.66
C PRO A 98 -3.88 1.66 1.51
N GLU A 99 -3.62 0.51 2.13
CA GLU A 99 -2.36 -0.19 1.93
C GLU A 99 -2.05 -0.22 0.43
N GLN A 100 -0.89 0.31 0.02
CA GLN A 100 -0.47 0.24 -1.36
C GLN A 100 -0.14 -1.23 -1.67
N ASP A 101 -1.16 -2.02 -1.99
CA ASP A 101 -0.98 -3.24 -2.76
C ASP A 101 -0.53 -2.79 -4.15
N GLU A 102 0.71 -3.12 -4.51
CA GLU A 102 1.27 -2.91 -5.85
C GLU A 102 0.57 -3.77 -6.93
N VAL A 103 -0.71 -4.10 -6.75
CA VAL A 103 -1.52 -4.76 -7.77
C VAL A 103 -2.23 -3.66 -8.57
N SER A 104 -1.46 -3.00 -9.43
CA SER A 104 -2.06 -2.28 -10.56
C SER A 104 -2.76 -3.31 -11.43
N THR A 105 -4.09 -3.23 -11.54
CA THR A 105 -4.80 -3.96 -12.59
C THR A 105 -4.22 -3.52 -13.93
N VAL A 106 -3.52 -4.41 -14.62
CA VAL A 106 -3.01 -4.18 -15.97
C VAL A 106 -4.02 -4.79 -16.93
N ASP A 107 -4.78 -3.93 -17.62
CA ASP A 107 -5.62 -4.38 -18.72
C ASP A 107 -4.72 -4.71 -19.92
N MET A 108 -4.51 -6.00 -20.17
CA MET A 108 -3.77 -6.47 -21.35
C MET A 108 -4.77 -6.72 -22.48
N PHE A 109 -4.73 -5.90 -23.54
CA PHE A 109 -5.49 -6.19 -24.76
C PHE A 109 -4.80 -7.30 -25.55
N LEU A 110 -5.45 -8.46 -25.66
CA LEU A 110 -4.88 -9.69 -26.25
C LEU A 110 -4.94 -9.73 -27.79
N GLY A 111 -5.55 -8.74 -28.45
CA GLY A 111 -5.82 -8.78 -29.89
C GLY A 111 -6.99 -9.72 -30.25
N LEU A 112 -7.14 -10.01 -31.54
CA LEU A 112 -8.13 -10.97 -32.03
C LEU A 112 -7.60 -12.39 -31.82
N ILE A 113 -8.36 -13.24 -31.10
CA ILE A 113 -8.05 -14.66 -30.89
C ILE A 113 -9.02 -15.49 -31.75
N GLN A 114 -8.53 -16.56 -32.37
CA GLN A 114 -9.35 -17.46 -33.17
C GLN A 114 -10.34 -18.24 -32.29
N GLU A 115 -11.60 -18.34 -32.74
CA GLU A 115 -12.64 -19.08 -32.03
C GLU A 115 -12.27 -20.56 -31.83
N SER A 116 -12.66 -21.13 -30.68
CA SER A 116 -12.59 -22.58 -30.41
C SER A 116 -11.18 -23.17 -30.55
N THR A 117 -10.14 -22.38 -30.26
CA THR A 117 -8.75 -22.83 -30.25
C THR A 117 -8.08 -22.56 -28.91
N ASN A 118 -7.20 -23.46 -28.49
CA ASN A 118 -6.33 -23.20 -27.36
C ASN A 118 -5.36 -22.08 -27.72
N SER A 119 -5.24 -21.09 -26.85
CA SER A 119 -4.35 -19.95 -26.99
C SER A 119 -3.55 -19.77 -25.71
N VAL A 120 -2.36 -19.18 -25.82
CA VAL A 120 -1.50 -18.93 -24.65
C VAL A 120 -1.20 -17.45 -24.55
N VAL A 121 -1.30 -16.92 -23.35
CA VAL A 121 -1.05 -15.50 -23.03
C VAL A 121 0.08 -15.42 -22.01
N ILE A 122 0.94 -14.41 -22.13
CA ILE A 122 1.93 -14.09 -21.11
C ILE A 122 1.32 -13.06 -20.15
N VAL A 123 1.39 -13.34 -18.85
CA VAL A 123 0.96 -12.43 -17.78
C VAL A 123 2.10 -12.21 -16.77
N GLY A 124 2.04 -11.11 -16.03
CA GLY A 124 3.05 -10.70 -15.06
C GLY A 124 3.80 -9.43 -15.47
N PRO A 125 4.92 -9.09 -14.81
CA PRO A 125 5.60 -9.90 -13.81
C PRO A 125 4.86 -9.90 -12.47
N PHE A 126 4.60 -11.08 -11.91
CA PHE A 126 4.10 -11.19 -10.53
C PHE A 126 5.27 -11.05 -9.56
N ILE A 127 5.12 -10.15 -8.60
CA ILE A 127 6.13 -9.82 -7.59
C ILE A 127 5.60 -10.22 -6.21
N SER A 128 6.46 -10.78 -5.36
CA SER A 128 6.12 -11.09 -3.96
C SER A 128 5.91 -9.81 -3.15
N LYS A 129 4.78 -9.69 -2.45
CA LYS A 129 4.52 -8.57 -1.53
C LYS A 129 5.55 -8.50 -0.40
N THR A 130 6.03 -9.66 0.07
CA THR A 130 6.97 -9.77 1.18
C THR A 130 8.41 -9.51 0.76
N THR A 131 8.86 -10.15 -0.32
CA THR A 131 10.29 -10.13 -0.71
C THR A 131 10.61 -9.10 -1.78
N LYS A 132 9.60 -8.53 -2.46
CA LYS A 132 9.75 -7.61 -3.60
C LYS A 132 10.56 -8.19 -4.76
N LEU A 133 10.63 -9.51 -4.84
CA LEU A 133 11.30 -10.25 -5.90
C LEU A 133 10.28 -10.95 -6.81
N PRO A 134 10.65 -11.25 -8.06
CA PRO A 134 9.77 -11.97 -8.97
C PRO A 134 9.38 -13.34 -8.43
N LEU A 135 8.09 -13.66 -8.54
CA LEU A 135 7.54 -14.86 -7.96
C LEU A 135 7.74 -16.06 -8.89
N THR A 136 8.35 -17.13 -8.37
CA THR A 136 8.61 -18.38 -9.09
C THR A 136 7.58 -19.47 -8.80
N ALA A 137 6.67 -19.26 -7.85
CA ALA A 137 5.58 -20.17 -7.50
C ALA A 137 4.31 -19.38 -7.12
N LEU A 138 3.18 -19.65 -7.78
CA LEU A 138 1.89 -19.03 -7.50
C LEU A 138 0.99 -19.96 -6.68
N THR A 139 0.23 -19.40 -5.73
CA THR A 139 -0.82 -20.14 -5.02
C THR A 139 -2.15 -19.97 -5.76
N VAL A 140 -2.83 -21.09 -6.02
CA VAL A 140 -3.95 -21.28 -6.96
C VAL A 140 -5.22 -20.45 -6.66
N GLY A 141 -5.27 -19.69 -5.57
CA GLY A 141 -6.41 -18.85 -5.20
C GLY A 141 -6.25 -17.35 -5.49
N ASN A 142 -5.06 -16.90 -5.87
CA ASN A 142 -4.74 -15.46 -5.84
C ASN A 142 -4.88 -14.76 -7.19
N ILE A 143 -5.12 -15.50 -8.28
CA ILE A 143 -5.25 -14.91 -9.63
C ILE A 143 -6.60 -15.24 -10.20
N THR A 144 -7.43 -14.21 -10.29
CA THR A 144 -8.71 -14.25 -10.99
C THR A 144 -8.54 -13.51 -12.31
N CYS A 145 -8.70 -14.19 -13.45
CA CYS A 145 -8.78 -13.53 -14.75
C CYS A 145 -10.25 -13.41 -15.18
N GLY A 146 -10.68 -12.19 -15.47
CA GLY A 146 -11.97 -11.95 -16.12
C GLY A 146 -11.80 -12.06 -17.63
N ILE A 147 -12.45 -13.04 -18.26
CA ILE A 147 -12.56 -13.08 -19.73
C ILE A 147 -13.86 -12.38 -20.10
N ILE A 148 -13.73 -11.19 -20.70
CA ILE A 148 -14.87 -10.42 -21.18
C ILE A 148 -15.31 -11.00 -22.53
N LYS A 149 -16.46 -11.68 -22.54
CA LYS A 149 -17.16 -12.08 -23.77
C LYS A 149 -18.19 -11.00 -24.13
N SER A 150 -18.30 -10.64 -25.40
CA SER A 150 -19.20 -9.58 -25.89
C SER A 150 -20.70 -9.88 -25.67
N ALA A 151 -21.08 -11.12 -25.35
CA ALA A 151 -22.44 -11.52 -25.01
C ALA A 151 -22.82 -11.26 -23.52
N GLY A 152 -22.38 -10.13 -22.95
CA GLY A 152 -22.90 -9.62 -21.68
C GLY A 152 -22.56 -10.41 -20.42
N GLY A 153 -21.58 -11.33 -20.48
CA GLY A 153 -21.15 -12.12 -19.33
C GLY A 153 -19.63 -12.08 -19.17
N ASN A 154 -19.16 -11.54 -18.05
CA ASN A 154 -17.79 -11.78 -17.61
C ASN A 154 -17.73 -13.25 -17.14
N THR A 155 -17.06 -14.12 -17.87
CA THR A 155 -16.81 -15.47 -17.37
C THR A 155 -15.54 -15.37 -16.54
N VAL A 156 -15.69 -15.46 -15.22
CA VAL A 156 -14.55 -15.56 -14.31
C VAL A 156 -13.96 -16.94 -14.49
N VAL A 157 -12.77 -17.02 -15.08
CA VAL A 157 -12.02 -18.26 -15.16
C VAL A 157 -11.06 -18.29 -13.97
N VAL A 158 -11.21 -19.29 -13.11
CA VAL A 158 -10.26 -19.56 -12.05
C VAL A 158 -9.10 -20.32 -12.70
N LEU A 159 -7.94 -19.68 -12.77
CA LEU A 159 -6.74 -20.30 -13.30
C LEU A 159 -6.21 -21.31 -12.28
N THR A 160 -5.99 -22.55 -12.72
CA THR A 160 -5.40 -23.58 -11.87
C THR A 160 -3.89 -23.65 -12.05
N ALA A 161 -3.16 -24.09 -11.03
CA ALA A 161 -1.72 -24.33 -11.12
C ALA A 161 -1.46 -25.65 -11.85
N ALA A 162 -0.25 -25.73 -12.43
CA ALA A 162 0.31 -26.83 -13.21
C ALA A 162 -0.47 -28.16 -13.20
N ALA A 163 -0.93 -28.59 -14.39
CA ALA A 163 -1.60 -29.85 -14.74
C ALA A 163 -3.15 -29.90 -14.69
N GLY A 164 -3.83 -28.75 -14.79
CA GLY A 164 -5.30 -28.64 -14.93
C GLY A 164 -5.76 -27.91 -16.22
N ASN A 165 -7.06 -27.64 -16.34
CA ASN A 165 -7.58 -26.75 -17.40
C ASN A 165 -7.30 -25.29 -17.02
N ASN A 166 -6.92 -24.45 -17.99
CA ASN A 166 -6.55 -23.03 -17.77
C ASN A 166 -5.30 -22.91 -16.89
N ASP A 167 -4.28 -23.66 -17.28
CA ASP A 167 -3.04 -23.83 -16.54
C ASP A 167 -2.14 -22.57 -16.59
N MET A 168 -1.37 -22.36 -15.51
CA MET A 168 -0.33 -21.35 -15.43
C MET A 168 1.06 -21.99 -15.33
N THR A 169 1.94 -21.70 -16.29
CA THR A 169 3.32 -22.19 -16.30
C THR A 169 4.31 -21.03 -16.17
N HIS A 170 5.21 -21.10 -15.18
CA HIS A 170 6.24 -20.08 -14.99
C HIS A 170 7.24 -20.09 -16.15
N ILE A 171 7.61 -18.91 -16.63
CA ILE A 171 8.69 -18.75 -17.61
C ILE A 171 9.95 -18.29 -16.88
N ALA A 172 10.03 -17.00 -16.55
CA ALA A 172 11.17 -16.36 -15.94
C ALA A 172 10.77 -15.00 -15.38
N ASN A 173 11.51 -14.49 -14.40
CA ASN A 173 11.34 -13.14 -13.84
C ASN A 173 9.89 -12.79 -13.45
N GLY A 174 9.15 -13.77 -12.92
CA GLY A 174 7.76 -13.57 -12.51
C GLY A 174 6.76 -13.51 -13.65
N TYR A 175 7.17 -13.76 -14.89
CA TYR A 175 6.27 -13.94 -16.03
C TYR A 175 5.80 -15.39 -16.15
N TRP A 176 4.53 -15.55 -16.49
CA TRP A 176 3.86 -16.85 -16.59
C TRP A 176 3.07 -16.93 -17.89
N LEU A 177 3.03 -18.13 -18.49
CA LEU A 177 2.09 -18.50 -19.54
C LEU A 177 0.76 -18.85 -18.89
N VAL A 178 -0.34 -18.40 -19.47
CA VAL A 178 -1.72 -18.77 -19.13
C VAL A 178 -2.32 -19.43 -20.35
N GLU A 179 -2.78 -20.67 -20.20
CA GLU A 179 -3.60 -21.30 -21.23
C GLU A 179 -5.04 -20.77 -21.17
N ILE A 180 -5.53 -20.32 -22.32
CA ILE A 180 -6.94 -20.07 -22.59
C ILE A 180 -7.42 -21.23 -23.45
N THR A 181 -8.27 -22.08 -22.90
CA THR A 181 -8.74 -23.31 -23.59
C THR A 181 -9.76 -22.99 -24.68
N ALA A 182 -9.97 -23.91 -25.62
CA ALA A 182 -11.01 -23.79 -26.65
C ALA A 182 -12.41 -23.55 -26.05
N THR A 183 -12.70 -24.07 -24.86
CA THR A 183 -13.97 -23.82 -24.14
C THR A 183 -14.09 -22.35 -23.70
N ASN A 184 -12.98 -21.66 -23.43
CA ASN A 184 -13.02 -20.24 -23.12
C ASN A 184 -13.21 -19.39 -24.38
N THR A 185 -12.72 -19.83 -25.54
CA THR A 185 -12.82 -19.10 -26.82
C THR A 185 -13.97 -19.59 -27.71
N ASN A 186 -14.89 -20.42 -27.21
CA ASN A 186 -16.00 -21.02 -27.98
C ASN A 186 -17.17 -20.06 -28.29
N THR A 187 -16.88 -18.77 -28.37
CA THR A 187 -17.90 -17.75 -28.64
C THR A 187 -17.28 -16.71 -29.57
N GLU A 188 -17.73 -16.69 -30.83
CA GLU A 188 -17.31 -15.65 -31.77
C GLU A 188 -17.73 -14.26 -31.26
N GLY A 189 -16.76 -13.36 -31.14
CA GLY A 189 -17.06 -11.92 -31.04
C GLY A 189 -17.33 -11.39 -32.44
N ARG A 190 -18.53 -10.84 -32.68
CA ARG A 190 -18.78 -10.00 -33.85
C ARG A 190 -18.12 -8.63 -33.70
#